data_AF-A0A6J8EDD4-F1
#
_entry.id   AF-A0A6J8EDD4-F1
#
_cell.length_a   1.000
_cell.length_b   1.000
_cell.length_c   1.000
_cell.angle_alpha   90.00
_cell.angle_beta   90.00
_cell.angle_gamma   90.00
#
_symmetry.space_group_name_H-M   'P 1'
#
loop_
_entity.id
_entity.type
_entity.pdbx_description
1 polymer ?
#
loop_
_entity_poly.entity_id
_entity_poly.type
_entity_poly.pdbx_seq_one_letter_code
_entity_poly.pdbx_strand_id
1 'polypeptide(L)'
;MTITEDLPKNFPVQFTVAKVTGNLIKSRMGIKPDIVHDLPMNTPCTVEGTEVLLLEANHCPGSVLFLFKTQQGRLILHTGDFRADPSMEEMKCLQNVRIHQLYLDTTYCDPKYAFPPQKLVIEFGVSLVEKILTEKPKTLVVCGSYTIGKERIFTAIARRFDCKICVQRQVQSPGVFRGS
;
A
#
# COMPACT_ATOMS: atom_id res chain seq x y z
N MET A 1 -6.29 -2.21 -6.03
CA MET A 1 -5.85 -1.68 -7.36
C MET A 1 -4.40 -1.28 -7.23
N THR A 2 -3.52 -2.20 -7.56
CA THR A 2 -2.10 -1.92 -7.74
C THR A 2 -1.93 -1.34 -9.12
N ILE A 3 -1.49 -0.08 -9.22
CA ILE A 3 -1.24 0.56 -10.51
C ILE A 3 0.07 -0.02 -11.03
N THR A 4 -0.02 -1.02 -11.90
CA THR A 4 1.13 -1.59 -12.61
C THR A 4 1.55 -0.65 -13.74
N GLU A 5 2.86 -0.58 -13.95
CA GLU A 5 3.56 0.34 -14.85
C GLU A 5 2.93 0.32 -16.26
N ASP A 6 2.73 1.52 -16.84
CA ASP A 6 2.17 1.83 -18.17
C ASP A 6 0.70 2.29 -18.21
N LEU A 7 0.44 3.47 -17.64
CA LEU A 7 -0.75 4.26 -17.95
C LEU A 7 -0.47 5.19 -19.16
N PRO A 8 -1.30 5.18 -20.21
CA PRO A 8 -1.19 6.12 -21.34
C PRO A 8 -1.16 7.58 -20.87
N LYS A 9 -0.26 8.40 -21.45
CA LYS A 9 -0.12 9.84 -21.13
C LYS A 9 -1.41 10.65 -21.34
N ASN A 10 -2.32 10.15 -22.17
CA ASN A 10 -3.66 10.71 -22.42
C ASN A 10 -4.74 9.86 -21.77
N PHE A 11 -4.60 9.55 -20.48
CA PHE A 11 -5.68 8.90 -19.74
C PHE A 11 -6.84 9.91 -19.57
N PRO A 12 -8.03 9.67 -20.15
CA PRO A 12 -9.12 10.65 -20.17
C PRO A 12 -9.89 10.72 -18.84
N VAL A 13 -9.32 10.21 -17.75
CA VAL A 13 -10.00 10.02 -16.46
C VAL A 13 -9.13 10.57 -15.34
N GLN A 14 -9.75 11.26 -14.38
CA GLN A 14 -9.09 11.72 -13.16
C GLN A 14 -8.82 10.54 -12.20
N PHE A 15 -7.68 10.58 -11.52
CA PHE A 15 -7.30 9.62 -10.49
C PHE A 15 -7.64 10.17 -9.11
N THR A 16 -8.57 9.53 -8.42
CA THR A 16 -8.88 9.84 -7.01
C THR A 16 -8.17 8.84 -6.11
N VAL A 17 -7.13 9.27 -5.40
CA VAL A 17 -6.21 8.38 -4.67
C VAL A 17 -5.78 8.96 -3.33
N ALA A 18 -5.21 8.13 -2.45
CA ALA A 18 -4.54 8.64 -1.26
C ALA A 18 -3.29 9.46 -1.63
N LYS A 19 -2.95 10.47 -0.81
CA LYS A 19 -1.78 11.35 -1.03
C LYS A 19 -0.47 10.62 -1.31
N VAL A 20 -0.19 9.52 -0.60
CA VAL A 20 1.03 8.73 -0.80
C VAL A 20 1.07 8.12 -2.21
N THR A 21 -0.05 7.56 -2.65
CA THR A 21 -0.24 7.00 -3.99
C THR A 21 -0.15 8.10 -5.06
N GLY A 22 -0.77 9.26 -4.82
CA GLY A 22 -0.70 10.41 -5.72
C GLY A 22 0.73 10.92 -5.93
N ASN A 23 1.54 10.97 -4.87
CA ASN A 23 2.97 11.31 -4.98
C ASN A 23 3.74 10.30 -5.84
N LEU A 24 3.42 9.00 -5.72
CA LEU A 24 4.05 7.96 -6.53
C LEU A 24 3.68 8.12 -8.01
N ILE A 25 2.39 8.30 -8.31
CA ILE A 25 1.88 8.53 -9.67
C ILE A 25 2.61 9.72 -10.32
N LYS A 26 2.62 10.87 -9.62
CA LYS A 26 3.23 12.12 -10.10
C LYS A 26 4.75 11.98 -10.34
N SER A 27 5.45 11.20 -9.53
CA SER A 27 6.91 11.09 -9.58
C SER A 27 7.45 9.93 -10.43
N ARG A 28 6.63 8.92 -10.72
CA ARG A 28 7.07 7.69 -11.41
C ARG A 28 6.35 7.40 -12.72
N MET A 29 5.11 7.83 -12.89
CA MET A 29 4.29 7.36 -14.02
C MET A 29 4.18 8.36 -15.17
N GLY A 30 4.87 9.51 -15.09
CA GLY A 30 4.81 10.55 -16.14
C GLY A 30 3.41 11.14 -16.35
N ILE A 31 2.52 10.95 -15.38
CA ILE A 31 1.16 11.46 -15.38
C ILE A 31 1.15 12.94 -14.96
N LYS A 32 0.37 13.75 -15.66
CA LYS A 32 0.21 15.18 -15.34
C LYS A 32 -0.38 15.34 -13.93
N PRO A 33 0.20 16.19 -13.07
CA PRO A 33 -0.32 16.41 -11.72
C PRO A 33 -1.80 16.82 -11.68
N ASP A 34 -2.28 17.55 -12.69
CA ASP A 34 -3.64 18.11 -12.75
C ASP A 34 -4.74 17.04 -12.87
N ILE A 35 -4.39 15.81 -13.26
CA ILE A 35 -5.37 14.70 -13.32
C ILE A 35 -5.32 13.79 -12.10
N VAL A 36 -4.53 14.12 -11.07
CA VAL A 36 -4.39 13.34 -9.83
C VAL A 36 -4.98 14.13 -8.67
N HIS A 37 -6.12 13.66 -8.17
CA HIS A 37 -6.82 14.22 -7.04
C HIS A 37 -6.54 13.41 -5.77
N ASP A 38 -5.84 14.05 -4.82
CA ASP A 38 -5.46 13.42 -3.57
C ASP A 38 -6.59 13.56 -2.53
N LEU A 39 -7.06 12.45 -1.98
CA LEU A 39 -7.99 12.46 -0.85
C LEU A 39 -7.26 12.26 0.49
N PRO A 40 -7.68 12.96 1.56
CA PRO A 40 -7.20 12.74 2.92
C PRO A 40 -7.68 11.39 3.49
N MET A 41 -6.87 10.82 4.38
CA MET A 41 -7.26 9.65 5.18
C MET A 41 -8.28 10.03 6.25
N ASN A 42 -9.19 9.10 6.57
CA ASN A 42 -10.14 9.20 7.68
C ASN A 42 -11.02 10.47 7.66
N THR A 43 -11.19 11.10 6.49
CA THR A 43 -11.98 12.32 6.32
C THR A 43 -12.94 12.12 5.13
N PRO A 44 -14.26 12.17 5.33
CA PRO A 44 -15.22 12.06 4.24
C PRO A 44 -15.03 13.19 3.22
N CYS A 45 -15.01 12.83 1.94
CA CYS A 45 -14.86 13.75 0.82
C CYS A 45 -15.96 13.49 -0.21
N THR A 46 -16.44 14.54 -0.88
CA THR A 46 -17.39 14.38 -1.99
C THR A 46 -16.65 14.36 -3.31
N VAL A 47 -16.85 13.29 -4.09
CA VAL A 47 -16.28 13.10 -5.42
C VAL A 47 -17.45 12.84 -6.37
N GLU A 48 -17.66 13.73 -7.34
CA GLU A 48 -18.76 13.62 -8.33
C GLU A 48 -20.13 13.32 -7.67
N GLY A 49 -20.42 14.00 -6.55
CA GLY A 49 -21.68 13.84 -5.81
C GLY A 49 -21.81 12.55 -4.98
N THR A 50 -20.74 11.77 -4.83
CA THR A 50 -20.67 10.58 -3.96
C THR A 50 -19.74 10.86 -2.78
N GLU A 51 -20.15 10.51 -1.56
CA GLU A 51 -19.29 10.62 -0.38
C GLU A 51 -18.34 9.40 -0.32
N VAL A 52 -17.05 9.68 -0.21
CA VAL A 52 -15.95 8.72 -0.21
C VAL A 52 -15.09 8.92 1.03
N LEU A 53 -14.75 7.84 1.72
CA LEU A 53 -13.86 7.83 2.88
C LEU A 53 -12.72 6.84 2.64
N LEU A 54 -11.49 7.28 2.86
CA LEU A 54 -10.30 6.44 2.78
C LEU A 54 -9.90 5.92 4.17
N LEU A 55 -9.70 4.61 4.29
CA LEU A 55 -9.26 3.94 5.51
C LEU A 55 -7.97 3.15 5.26
N GLU A 56 -7.21 2.87 6.31
CA GLU A 56 -5.93 2.15 6.20
C GLU A 56 -6.17 0.67 5.83
N ALA A 57 -5.46 0.17 4.81
CA ALA A 57 -5.63 -1.20 4.29
C ALA A 57 -4.57 -2.21 4.78
N ASN A 58 -3.53 -1.75 5.49
CA ASN A 58 -2.47 -2.56 6.07
C ASN A 58 -1.72 -3.44 5.06
N HIS A 59 -1.67 -3.00 3.80
CA HIS A 59 -1.03 -3.73 2.71
C HIS A 59 0.33 -3.13 2.33
N CYS A 60 0.36 -1.85 1.96
CA CYS A 60 1.58 -1.13 1.61
C CYS A 60 1.42 0.39 1.84
N PRO A 61 2.51 1.18 1.86
CA PRO A 61 2.40 2.64 1.93
C PRO A 61 1.44 3.22 0.87
N GLY A 62 0.35 3.85 1.32
CA GLY A 62 -0.67 4.44 0.45
C GLY A 62 -1.81 3.51 0.04
N SER A 63 -1.79 2.23 0.43
CA SER A 63 -2.94 1.34 0.26
C SER A 63 -4.11 1.76 1.14
N VAL A 64 -5.31 1.77 0.58
CA VAL A 64 -6.52 2.21 1.29
C VAL A 64 -7.72 1.31 1.00
N LEU A 65 -8.59 1.18 1.99
CA LEU A 65 -9.98 0.77 1.78
C LEU A 65 -10.77 2.01 1.35
N PHE A 66 -11.70 1.85 0.41
CA PHE A 66 -12.65 2.89 0.03
C PHE A 66 -14.03 2.55 0.58
N LEU A 67 -14.57 3.42 1.44
CA LEU A 67 -15.97 3.37 1.85
C LEU A 67 -16.75 4.42 1.05
N PHE A 68 -17.70 3.96 0.25
CA PHE A 68 -18.59 4.81 -0.54
C PHE A 68 -19.97 4.87 0.12
N LYS A 69 -20.54 6.06 0.19
CA LYS A 69 -21.95 6.26 0.53
C LYS A 69 -22.67 6.81 -0.70
N THR A 70 -23.57 5.99 -1.26
CA THR A 70 -24.36 6.36 -2.43
C THR A 70 -25.39 7.43 -2.07
N GLN A 71 -25.94 8.10 -3.09
CA GLN A 71 -27.03 9.08 -2.91
C GLN A 71 -28.28 8.49 -2.25
N GLN A 72 -28.48 7.17 -2.37
CA GLN A 72 -29.57 6.42 -1.72
C GLN A 72 -29.24 6.03 -0.27
N GLY A 73 -28.10 6.45 0.26
CA GLY A 73 -27.63 6.13 1.61
C GLY A 73 -27.03 4.73 1.77
N ARG A 74 -26.76 4.00 0.67
CA ARG A 74 -26.15 2.66 0.75
C ARG A 74 -24.65 2.79 0.96
N LEU A 75 -24.11 1.95 1.84
CA LEU A 75 -22.68 1.85 2.10
C LEU A 75 -22.05 0.70 1.30
N ILE A 76 -20.99 1.00 0.55
CA ILE A 76 -20.22 0.03 -0.24
C ILE A 76 -18.77 0.11 0.21
N LEU A 77 -18.18 -1.02 0.60
CA LEU A 77 -16.78 -1.11 0.99
C LEU A 77 -15.98 -1.81 -0.11
N HIS A 78 -14.92 -1.18 -0.60
CA HIS A 78 -13.95 -1.78 -1.49
C HIS A 78 -12.61 -1.87 -0.78
N THR A 79 -12.12 -3.09 -0.58
CA THR A 79 -10.91 -3.34 0.22
C THR A 79 -9.61 -3.02 -0.52
N GLY A 80 -9.63 -3.07 -1.86
CA GLY A 80 -8.37 -3.02 -2.61
C GLY A 80 -7.59 -4.29 -2.34
N ASP A 81 -6.28 -4.18 -2.19
CA ASP A 81 -5.47 -5.27 -1.62
C ASP A 81 -5.27 -4.89 -0.15
N PHE A 82 -5.64 -5.76 0.78
CA PHE A 82 -5.62 -5.43 2.20
C PHE A 82 -5.17 -6.60 3.06
N ARG A 83 -4.77 -6.30 4.30
CA ARG A 83 -4.55 -7.31 5.32
C ARG A 83 -5.41 -6.99 6.53
N ALA A 84 -6.52 -7.71 6.66
CA ALA A 84 -7.43 -7.59 7.79
C ALA A 84 -6.66 -7.63 9.13
N ASP A 85 -7.03 -6.72 10.02
CA ASP A 85 -6.43 -6.55 11.34
C ASP A 85 -7.54 -6.19 12.35
N PRO A 86 -7.51 -6.69 13.60
CA PRO A 86 -8.54 -6.38 14.60
C PRO A 86 -8.76 -4.89 14.84
N SER A 87 -7.75 -4.04 14.64
CA SER A 87 -7.90 -2.57 14.75
C SER A 87 -8.91 -1.99 13.75
N MET A 88 -9.22 -2.70 12.66
CA MET A 88 -10.26 -2.29 11.71
C MET A 88 -11.67 -2.34 12.33
N GLU A 89 -11.88 -3.16 13.35
CA GLU A 89 -13.15 -3.21 14.10
C GLU A 89 -13.35 -1.99 15.00
N GLU A 90 -12.27 -1.28 15.34
CA GLU A 90 -12.30 -0.04 16.12
C GLU A 90 -12.62 1.19 15.25
N MET A 91 -12.66 1.02 13.92
CA MET A 91 -13.00 2.09 12.99
C MET A 91 -14.49 2.45 13.14
N LYS A 92 -14.77 3.57 13.81
CA LYS A 92 -16.14 4.06 14.08
C LYS A 92 -17.04 4.11 12.85
N CYS A 93 -16.49 4.40 11.67
CA CYS A 93 -17.24 4.44 10.42
C CYS A 93 -17.73 3.07 9.91
N LEU A 94 -17.19 1.97 10.45
CA LEU A 94 -17.56 0.58 10.15
C LEU A 94 -18.33 -0.08 11.30
N GLN A 95 -18.38 0.55 12.48
CA GLN A 95 -19.09 0.02 13.65
C GLN A 95 -20.60 0.26 13.55
N ASN A 96 -21.39 -0.78 13.87
CA ASN A 96 -22.86 -0.71 13.93
C ASN A 96 -23.53 -0.18 12.64
N VAL A 97 -22.86 -0.34 11.49
CA VAL A 97 -23.41 0.03 10.18
C VAL A 97 -23.62 -1.21 9.32
N ARG A 98 -24.59 -1.14 8.41
CA ARG A 98 -24.78 -2.16 7.39
C ARG A 98 -23.96 -1.82 6.15
N ILE A 99 -22.92 -2.59 5.89
CA ILE A 99 -22.26 -2.60 4.59
C ILE A 99 -23.16 -3.37 3.61
N HIS A 100 -23.67 -2.68 2.60
CA HIS A 100 -24.65 -3.22 1.65
C HIS A 100 -23.97 -4.04 0.55
N GLN A 101 -22.71 -3.75 0.25
CA GLN A 101 -21.91 -4.46 -0.72
C GLN A 101 -20.43 -4.38 -0.33
N LEU A 102 -19.73 -5.51 -0.47
CA LEU A 102 -18.31 -5.65 -0.17
C LEU A 102 -17.58 -6.16 -1.40
N TYR A 103 -16.59 -5.41 -1.86
CA TYR A 103 -15.60 -5.85 -2.83
C TYR A 103 -14.34 -6.27 -2.06
N LEU A 104 -14.15 -7.58 -1.94
CA LEU A 104 -13.19 -8.19 -1.04
C LEU A 104 -11.95 -8.69 -1.80
N ASP A 105 -10.76 -8.39 -1.26
CA ASP A 105 -9.52 -9.09 -1.59
C ASP A 105 -9.62 -10.56 -1.17
N THR A 106 -9.58 -11.45 -2.15
CA THR A 106 -9.66 -12.90 -1.94
C THR A 106 -8.34 -13.62 -2.21
N THR A 107 -7.22 -12.90 -2.28
CA THR A 107 -5.88 -13.45 -2.62
C THR A 107 -5.55 -14.75 -1.89
N TYR A 108 -5.88 -14.82 -0.59
CA TYR A 108 -5.64 -16.00 0.25
C TYR A 108 -6.93 -16.57 0.88
N CYS A 109 -8.05 -16.50 0.17
CA CYS A 109 -9.35 -17.01 0.66
C CYS A 109 -9.46 -18.55 0.59
N ASP A 110 -8.47 -19.25 1.16
CA ASP A 110 -8.41 -20.71 1.27
C ASP A 110 -7.71 -21.07 2.61
N PRO A 111 -8.31 -21.94 3.45
CA PRO A 111 -7.75 -22.31 4.76
C PRO A 111 -6.33 -22.88 4.72
N LYS A 112 -5.86 -23.40 3.58
CA LYS A 112 -4.48 -23.88 3.44
C LYS A 112 -3.43 -22.77 3.61
N TYR A 113 -3.84 -21.52 3.42
CA TYR A 113 -2.96 -20.36 3.56
C TYR A 113 -2.94 -19.88 5.01
N ALA A 114 -2.00 -20.41 5.79
CA ALA A 114 -1.72 -19.94 7.14
C ALA A 114 -0.30 -19.34 7.18
N PHE A 115 -0.21 -18.04 7.46
CA PHE A 115 1.05 -17.32 7.55
C PHE A 115 1.25 -16.71 8.94
N PRO A 116 2.49 -16.62 9.42
CA PRO A 116 2.77 -15.95 10.69
C PRO A 116 2.36 -14.45 10.65
N PRO A 117 2.03 -13.87 11.81
CA PRO A 117 1.89 -12.43 11.98
C PRO A 117 3.13 -11.66 11.52
N GLN A 118 2.95 -10.45 10.97
CA GLN A 118 4.05 -9.61 10.50
C GLN A 118 5.12 -9.40 11.57
N LYS A 119 4.69 -9.18 12.81
CA LYS A 119 5.56 -8.97 13.96
C LYS A 119 6.54 -10.14 14.14
N LEU A 120 6.05 -11.38 14.12
CA LEU A 120 6.89 -12.57 14.29
C LEU A 120 7.90 -12.72 13.15
N VAL A 121 7.50 -12.47 11.91
CA VAL A 121 8.41 -12.54 10.75
C VAL A 121 9.51 -11.48 10.85
N ILE A 122 9.15 -10.27 11.28
CA ILE A 122 10.11 -9.18 11.47
C ILE A 122 11.08 -9.50 12.61
N GLU A 123 10.59 -9.94 13.76
CA GLU A 123 11.41 -10.32 14.92
C GLU A 123 12.37 -11.47 14.59
N PHE A 124 11.88 -12.48 13.88
CA PHE A 124 12.70 -13.58 13.39
C PHE A 124 13.81 -13.08 12.47
N GLY A 125 13.47 -12.25 11.47
CA GLY A 125 14.45 -11.71 10.53
C GLY A 125 15.52 -10.85 11.21
N VAL A 126 15.12 -10.02 12.17
CA VAL A 126 16.06 -9.21 12.98
C VAL A 126 16.99 -10.11 13.81
N SER A 127 16.44 -11.11 14.49
CA SER A 127 17.21 -12.05 15.32
C SER A 127 18.20 -12.89 14.51
N LEU A 128 17.80 -13.30 13.30
CA LEU A 128 18.67 -14.01 12.37
C LEU A 128 19.88 -13.16 11.95
N VAL A 129 19.63 -11.89 11.60
CA VAL A 129 20.71 -10.95 11.25
C VAL A 129 21.64 -10.73 12.44
N GLU A 130 21.09 -10.58 13.65
CA GLU A 130 21.87 -10.41 14.88
C GLU A 130 22.82 -11.59 15.14
N LYS A 131 22.30 -12.81 15.02
CA LYS A 131 23.11 -14.02 15.14
C LYS A 131 24.26 -14.03 14.12
N ILE A 132 23.97 -13.77 12.85
CA ILE A 132 24.96 -13.79 11.78
C ILE A 132 26.04 -12.72 12.01
N LEU A 133 25.66 -11.51 12.42
CA LEU A 133 26.62 -10.42 12.66
C LEU A 133 27.46 -10.66 13.91
N THR A 134 26.94 -11.37 14.91
CA THR A 134 27.71 -11.79 16.09
C THR A 134 28.80 -12.79 15.70
N GLU A 135 28.48 -13.76 14.83
CA GLU A 135 29.43 -14.77 14.36
C GLU A 135 30.40 -14.22 13.30
N LYS A 136 29.91 -13.32 12.42
CA LYS A 136 30.63 -12.77 11.26
C LYS A 136 30.40 -11.26 11.14
N PRO A 137 31.13 -10.43 11.90
CA PRO A 137 30.90 -8.98 11.99
C PRO A 137 31.07 -8.20 10.67
N LYS A 138 31.78 -8.77 9.68
CA LYS A 138 32.01 -8.13 8.37
C LYS A 138 30.96 -8.50 7.31
N THR A 139 29.84 -9.14 7.70
CA THR A 139 28.80 -9.57 6.77
C THR A 139 27.98 -8.38 6.27
N LEU A 140 27.81 -8.28 4.95
CA LEU A 140 26.86 -7.36 4.33
C LEU A 140 25.46 -8.01 4.28
N VAL A 141 24.46 -7.32 4.83
CA VAL A 141 23.06 -7.75 4.77
C VAL A 141 22.38 -7.09 3.56
N VAL A 142 21.79 -7.90 2.69
CA VAL A 142 21.06 -7.43 1.51
C VAL A 142 19.61 -7.87 1.61
N CYS A 143 18.68 -6.92 1.47
CA CYS A 143 17.24 -7.18 1.44
C CYS A 143 16.69 -6.92 0.04
N GLY A 144 16.21 -7.96 -0.64
CA GLY A 144 15.56 -7.82 -1.94
C GLY A 144 14.17 -7.19 -1.83
N SER A 145 13.91 -6.16 -2.63
CA SER A 145 12.59 -5.53 -2.77
C SER A 145 12.35 -5.23 -4.25
N TYR A 146 11.25 -5.75 -4.78
CA TYR A 146 10.81 -5.56 -6.18
C TYR A 146 9.63 -4.59 -6.28
N THR A 147 8.87 -4.45 -5.19
CA THR A 147 7.70 -3.59 -5.07
C THR A 147 7.70 -2.92 -3.70
N ILE A 148 6.95 -1.82 -3.60
CA ILE A 148 6.60 -1.18 -2.33
C ILE A 148 5.80 -2.19 -1.47
N GLY A 149 5.96 -2.14 -0.14
CA GLY A 149 5.17 -2.92 0.83
C GLY A 149 5.96 -3.86 1.74
N LYS A 150 7.29 -3.98 1.58
CA LYS A 150 8.16 -4.81 2.45
C LYS A 150 9.12 -3.97 3.28
N GLU A 151 8.87 -2.68 3.42
CA GLU A 151 9.78 -1.73 4.09
C GLU A 151 9.96 -2.03 5.57
N ARG A 152 8.95 -2.64 6.19
CA ARG A 152 8.95 -2.95 7.62
C ARG A 152 10.13 -3.85 8.02
N ILE A 153 10.55 -4.82 7.20
CA ILE A 153 11.65 -5.73 7.56
C ILE A 153 13.00 -5.02 7.58
N PHE A 154 13.36 -4.31 6.51
CA PHE A 154 14.67 -3.65 6.43
C PHE A 154 14.74 -2.39 7.30
N THR A 155 13.61 -1.74 7.57
CA THR A 155 13.53 -0.67 8.58
C THR A 155 13.75 -1.20 9.99
N ALA A 156 13.18 -2.37 10.33
CA ALA A 156 13.39 -2.99 11.64
C ALA A 156 14.85 -3.42 11.85
N ILE A 157 15.47 -4.03 10.82
CA ILE A 157 16.90 -4.37 10.84
C ILE A 157 17.74 -3.10 11.03
N ALA A 158 17.53 -2.07 10.21
CA ALA A 158 18.30 -0.83 10.29
C ALA A 158 18.21 -0.15 11.67
N ARG A 159 17.02 -0.12 12.27
CA ARG A 159 16.82 0.38 13.63
C ARG A 159 17.55 -0.46 14.69
N ARG A 160 17.55 -1.79 14.54
CA ARG A 160 18.20 -2.69 15.50
C ARG A 160 19.72 -2.50 15.57
N PHE A 161 20.35 -2.18 14.44
CA PHE A 161 21.79 -2.03 14.31
C PHE A 161 22.25 -0.57 14.17
N ASP A 162 21.34 0.39 14.40
CA ASP A 162 21.59 1.82 14.28
C ASP A 162 22.33 2.21 12.98
N CYS A 163 21.82 1.72 11.84
CA CYS A 163 22.44 1.93 10.55
C CYS A 163 21.47 2.55 9.54
N LYS A 164 22.03 3.14 8.48
CA LYS A 164 21.24 3.67 7.35
C LYS A 164 20.96 2.57 6.35
N ILE A 165 19.77 2.62 5.74
CA ILE A 165 19.42 1.78 4.60
C ILE A 165 19.99 2.43 3.35
N CYS A 166 20.92 1.76 2.68
CA CYS A 166 21.41 2.17 1.37
C CYS A 166 20.52 1.56 0.29
N VAL A 167 19.93 2.40 -0.55
CA VAL A 167 19.12 1.99 -1.70
C VAL A 167 19.78 2.44 -2.99
N GLN A 168 19.71 1.60 -4.03
CA GLN A 168 20.20 2.00 -5.34
C GLN A 168 19.32 3.13 -5.89
N ARG A 169 19.94 4.17 -6.44
CA ARG A 169 19.19 5.21 -7.16
C ARG A 169 18.57 4.56 -8.40
N GLN A 170 17.25 4.50 -8.45
CA GLN A 170 16.55 4.03 -9.65
C GLN A 170 16.82 5.04 -10.77
N VAL A 171 17.49 4.59 -11.83
CA VAL A 171 17.66 5.38 -13.05
C VAL A 171 16.34 5.28 -13.80
N GLN A 172 15.70 6.41 -14.11
CA GLN A 172 14.59 6.40 -15.07
C GLN A 172 15.19 5.93 -16.40
N SER A 173 14.89 4.69 -16.80
CA SER A 173 15.12 4.27 -18.17
C SER A 173 14.35 5.24 -19.06
N PRO A 174 14.98 5.94 -20.02
CA PRO A 174 14.21 6.68 -21.02
C PRO A 174 13.27 5.67 -21.66
N GLY A 175 11.97 5.92 -21.56
CA GLY A 175 10.93 4.99 -21.99
C GLY A 175 11.29 4.42 -23.35
N VAL A 176 11.56 3.12 -23.42
CA VAL A 176 11.82 2.43 -24.67
C VAL A 176 10.47 2.32 -25.37
N PHE A 177 10.08 3.40 -26.04
CA PHE A 177 9.05 3.37 -27.07
C PHE A 177 9.65 2.56 -28.24
N ARG A 178 9.42 1.24 -28.23
CA ARG A 178 9.42 0.48 -29.48
C ARG A 178 8.04 0.64 -30.08
N GLY A 179 7.92 1.65 -30.94
CA GLY A 179 6.82 1.72 -31.88
C GLY A 179 6.94 0.57 -32.88
N SER A 180 5.85 -0.13 -33.08
CA SER A 180 5.52 -0.90 -34.28
C SER A 180 4.02 -0.97 -34.40
#